data_AF-A0AAE8GBW6-F1
#
_entry.id   AF-A0AAE8GBW6-F1
#
_cell.length_a   1.000
_cell.length_b   1.000
_cell.length_c   1.000
_cell.angle_alpha   90.00
_cell.angle_beta   90.00
_cell.angle_gamma   90.00
#
_symmetry.space_group_name_H-M   'P 1'
#
loop_
_entity.id
_entity.type
_entity.pdbx_description
1 polymer ?
#
loop_
_entity_poly.entity_id
_entity_poly.type
_entity_poly.pdbx_seq_one_letter_code
_entity_poly.pdbx_strand_id
1 'polypeptide(L)'
;MSDEMTLEERKVIYRARRGLKEIDVYFDPYVKNYYLKADSAEKALFAELVDQEDPDLLDWFMEVSEPPRTELREFIYKLKQYVHG
;
A
#
# COMPACT_ATOMS: atom_id res chain seq x y z
N MET A 1 -5.93 -23.29 -12.24
CA MET A 1 -6.72 -22.07 -12.01
C MET A 1 -5.86 -20.96 -12.55
N SER A 2 -6.24 -20.33 -13.66
CA SER A 2 -5.58 -19.09 -14.04
C SER A 2 -5.90 -18.09 -12.93
N ASP A 3 -4.95 -17.75 -12.08
CA ASP A 3 -5.08 -16.69 -11.07
C ASP A 3 -5.21 -15.35 -11.80
N GLU A 4 -6.35 -15.13 -12.43
CA GLU A 4 -6.63 -13.92 -13.16
C GLU A 4 -6.99 -12.84 -12.15
N MET A 5 -6.05 -11.92 -11.93
CA MET A 5 -6.33 -10.69 -11.20
C MET A 5 -7.57 -10.01 -11.79
N THR A 6 -8.37 -9.40 -10.93
CA THR A 6 -9.46 -8.52 -11.34
C THR A 6 -8.93 -7.24 -11.98
N LEU A 7 -9.80 -6.52 -12.69
CA LEU A 7 -9.46 -5.21 -13.23
C LEU A 7 -9.11 -4.20 -12.12
N GLU A 8 -9.83 -4.24 -11.01
CA GLU A 8 -9.59 -3.36 -9.85
C GLU A 8 -8.24 -3.66 -9.21
N GLU A 9 -7.88 -4.93 -9.03
CA GLU A 9 -6.56 -5.30 -8.52
C GLU A 9 -5.43 -4.82 -9.44
N ARG A 10 -5.61 -4.90 -10.77
CA ARG A 10 -4.64 -4.36 -11.73
C ARG A 10 -4.49 -2.84 -11.61
N LYS A 11 -5.59 -2.10 -11.44
CA LYS A 11 -5.56 -0.64 -11.28
C LYS A 11 -4.82 -0.24 -10.00
N VAL A 12 -5.11 -0.92 -8.89
CA VAL A 12 -4.45 -0.66 -7.59
C VAL A 12 -2.95 -0.94 -7.69
N ILE A 13 -2.54 -2.08 -8.25
CA ILE A 13 -1.12 -2.40 -8.46
C ILE A 13 -0.42 -1.38 -9.37
N TYR A 14 -1.10 -0.90 -10.41
CA TYR A 14 -0.54 0.13 -11.28
C TYR A 14 -0.35 1.48 -10.55
N ARG A 15 -1.34 1.91 -9.76
CA ARG A 15 -1.28 3.15 -8.95
C ARG A 15 -0.27 3.09 -7.82
N ALA A 16 0.08 1.90 -7.35
CA ALA A 16 1.09 1.70 -6.31
C ALA A 16 2.52 2.04 -6.80
N ARG A 17 2.76 2.12 -8.11
CA ARG A 17 4.08 2.49 -8.65
C ARG A 17 4.22 4.01 -8.63
N ARG A 18 4.88 4.55 -7.61
CA ARG A 18 5.04 5.99 -7.40
C ARG A 18 6.50 6.32 -7.67
N GLY A 19 6.83 7.21 -8.62
CA GLY A 19 8.23 7.49 -9.01
C GLY A 19 9.18 8.02 -7.91
N LEU A 20 8.73 8.02 -6.65
CA LEU A 20 9.45 8.33 -5.43
C LEU A 20 9.90 7.04 -4.73
N LYS A 21 11.22 6.82 -4.70
CA LYS A 21 11.84 5.57 -4.21
C LYS A 21 11.45 5.24 -2.77
N GLU A 22 11.29 6.27 -1.94
CA GLU A 22 10.96 6.16 -0.53
C GLU A 22 9.61 5.48 -0.32
N ILE A 23 8.61 5.74 -1.18
CA ILE A 23 7.30 5.09 -1.11
C ILE A 23 7.34 3.70 -1.75
N ASP A 24 7.98 3.58 -2.92
CA ASP A 24 8.12 2.31 -3.64
C ASP A 24 8.74 1.22 -2.76
N VAL A 25 9.69 1.57 -1.87
CA VAL A 25 10.30 0.65 -0.89
C VAL A 25 9.26 -0.07 -0.01
N TYR A 26 8.14 0.57 0.33
CA TYR A 26 7.09 -0.04 1.14
C TYR A 26 6.04 -0.77 0.29
N PHE A 27 5.69 -0.22 -0.87
CA PHE A 27 4.62 -0.75 -1.72
C PHE A 27 5.05 -1.97 -2.53
N ASP A 28 6.28 -2.00 -3.05
CA ASP A 28 6.77 -3.10 -3.89
C ASP A 28 6.76 -4.45 -3.16
N PRO A 29 7.31 -4.59 -1.93
CA PRO A 29 7.28 -5.85 -1.20
C PRO A 29 5.86 -6.31 -0.90
N TYR A 30 4.97 -5.37 -0.60
CA TYR A 30 3.56 -5.65 -0.30
C TYR A 30 2.81 -6.19 -1.52
N VAL A 31 2.87 -5.48 -2.63
CA VAL A 31 2.23 -5.84 -3.90
C VAL A 31 2.71 -7.20 -4.38
N LYS A 32 4.02 -7.46 -4.32
CA LYS A 32 4.63 -8.68 -4.85
C LYS A 32 4.26 -9.93 -4.06
N ASN A 33 4.18 -9.83 -2.73
CA ASN A 33 4.14 -11.01 -1.86
C ASN A 33 2.81 -11.22 -1.13
N TYR A 34 2.06 -10.14 -0.89
CA TYR A 34 0.94 -10.10 0.05
C TYR A 34 -0.39 -9.67 -0.58
N TYR A 35 -0.42 -8.63 -1.42
CA TYR A 35 -1.66 -8.01 -1.90
C TYR A 35 -2.67 -9.01 -2.52
N LEU A 36 -2.25 -9.89 -3.42
CA LEU A 36 -3.16 -10.84 -4.07
C LEU A 36 -3.77 -11.87 -3.10
N LYS A 37 -3.07 -12.14 -1.98
CA LYS A 37 -3.49 -13.09 -0.94
C LYS A 37 -4.27 -12.42 0.20
N ALA A 38 -4.26 -11.09 0.25
CA ALA A 38 -4.94 -10.32 1.28
C ALA A 38 -6.46 -10.46 1.17
N ASP A 39 -7.15 -10.32 2.29
CA ASP A 39 -8.61 -10.29 2.31
C ASP A 39 -9.17 -8.98 1.71
N SER A 40 -10.48 -8.92 1.52
CA SER A 40 -11.14 -7.77 0.90
C SER A 40 -10.99 -6.47 1.71
N ALA A 41 -10.88 -6.56 3.04
CA ALA A 41 -10.77 -5.38 3.90
C ALA A 41 -9.38 -4.75 3.77
N GLU A 42 -8.33 -5.57 3.77
CA GLU A 42 -6.97 -5.09 3.57
C GLU A 42 -6.73 -4.61 2.14
N LYS A 43 -7.27 -5.29 1.13
CA LYS A 43 -7.23 -4.81 -0.25
C LYS A 43 -7.90 -3.42 -0.38
N ALA A 44 -9.00 -3.19 0.33
CA ALA A 44 -9.66 -1.89 0.36
C ALA A 44 -8.81 -0.81 1.06
N LEU A 45 -8.15 -1.14 2.19
CA LEU A 45 -7.22 -0.22 2.85
C LEU A 45 -6.04 0.14 1.95
N PHE A 46 -5.48 -0.82 1.23
CA PHE A 46 -4.41 -0.54 0.27
C PHE A 46 -4.91 0.31 -0.89
N ALA A 47 -6.11 0.03 -1.43
CA ALA A 47 -6.71 0.84 -2.47
C ALA A 47 -6.90 2.31 -2.03
N GLU A 48 -7.35 2.53 -0.80
CA GLU A 48 -7.50 3.86 -0.19
C GLU A 48 -6.15 4.56 0.00
N LEU A 49 -5.13 3.81 0.45
CA LEU A 49 -3.78 4.33 0.64
C LEU A 49 -3.15 4.74 -0.70
N VAL A 50 -3.27 3.94 -1.75
CA VAL A 50 -2.76 4.29 -3.10
C VAL A 50 -3.60 5.34 -3.82
N ASP A 51 -4.66 5.87 -3.23
CA ASP A 51 -5.41 7.02 -3.76
C ASP A 51 -4.89 8.35 -3.19
N GLN A 52 -4.06 8.31 -2.13
CA GLN A 52 -3.49 9.49 -1.49
C GLN A 52 -2.33 10.08 -2.30
N GLU A 53 -2.07 11.37 -2.12
CA GLU A 53 -0.98 12.07 -2.80
C GLU A 53 0.39 11.69 -2.24
N ASP A 54 1.45 11.75 -3.07
CA ASP A 54 2.81 11.39 -2.66
C ASP A 54 3.33 12.18 -1.44
N PRO A 55 3.08 13.51 -1.28
CA PRO A 55 3.54 14.25 -0.11
C PRO A 55 2.93 13.73 1.20
N ASP A 56 1.62 13.47 1.23
CA ASP A 56 0.93 12.96 2.40
C ASP A 56 1.41 11.56 2.77
N LEU A 57 1.55 10.68 1.76
CA LEU A 57 2.09 9.35 1.96
C LEU A 57 3.50 9.41 2.56
N LEU A 58 4.37 10.25 2.00
CA LEU A 58 5.73 10.42 2.50
C LEU A 58 5.73 10.87 3.96
N ASP A 59 4.92 11.87 4.31
CA ASP A 59 4.83 12.36 5.69
C ASP A 59 4.36 11.27 6.67
N TRP A 60 3.39 10.44 6.29
CA TRP A 60 2.91 9.35 7.14
C TRP A 60 3.93 8.21 7.27
N PHE A 61 4.59 7.83 6.17
CA PHE A 61 5.65 6.82 6.21
C PHE A 61 6.87 7.29 7.03
N MET A 62 7.16 8.59 7.01
CA MET A 62 8.25 9.21 7.76
C MET A 62 7.86 9.65 9.19
N GLU A 63 6.62 9.42 9.61
CA GLU A 63 6.10 9.79 10.94
C GLU A 63 6.18 11.31 11.22
N VAL A 64 6.12 12.11 10.16
CA VAL A 64 6.06 13.58 10.22
C VAL A 64 4.63 14.03 10.54
N SER A 65 3.63 13.30 10.04
CA SER A 65 2.21 13.52 10.33
C SER A 65 1.47 12.18 10.47
N GLU A 66 0.20 12.23 10.90
CA GLU A 66 -0.64 11.03 11.03
C GLU A 66 -1.72 11.00 9.93
N PRO A 67 -2.05 9.81 9.38
CA PRO A 67 -3.20 9.68 8.49
C PRO A 67 -4.50 9.95 9.25
N PRO A 68 -5.57 10.39 8.56
CA PRO A 68 -6.83 10.77 9.20
C PRO A 68 -7.57 9.60 9.87
N ARG A 69 -7.17 8.36 9.58
CA ARG A 69 -7.83 7.13 10.04
C ARG A 69 -6.85 6.21 10.73
N THR A 70 -7.29 5.64 11.85
CA THR A 70 -6.49 4.69 12.63
C THR A 70 -6.17 3.43 11.84
N GLU A 71 -7.08 2.95 10.99
CA GLU A 71 -6.84 1.73 10.19
C GLU A 71 -5.74 1.94 9.14
N LEU A 72 -5.67 3.13 8.54
CA LEU A 72 -4.58 3.48 7.61
C LEU A 72 -3.24 3.56 8.36
N ARG A 73 -3.23 4.12 9.56
CA ARG A 73 -2.03 4.18 10.41
C ARG A 73 -1.52 2.77 10.74
N GLU A 74 -2.40 1.90 11.21
CA GLU A 74 -2.07 0.50 11.52
C GLU A 74 -1.58 -0.25 10.28
N PHE A 75 -2.20 0.01 9.14
CA PHE A 75 -1.80 -0.60 7.88
C PHE A 75 -0.42 -0.10 7.40
N ILE A 76 -0.12 1.19 7.51
CA ILE A 76 1.22 1.74 7.25
C ILE A 76 2.27 1.08 8.16
N TYR A 77 1.98 0.92 9.45
CA TYR A 77 2.88 0.20 10.36
C TYR A 77 3.11 -1.25 9.91
N LYS A 78 2.07 -1.93 9.45
CA LYS A 78 2.17 -3.28 8.88
C LYS A 78 3.07 -3.30 7.64
N LEU A 79 2.90 -2.35 6.72
CA LEU A 79 3.74 -2.23 5.52
C LEU A 79 5.23 -2.02 5.87
N LYS A 80 5.53 -1.19 6.87
CA LYS A 80 6.91 -1.01 7.36
C LYS A 80 7.57 -2.32 7.81
N GLN A 81 6.81 -3.27 8.36
CA GLN A 81 7.35 -4.58 8.77
C GLN A 81 7.73 -5.46 7.58
N TYR A 82 7.10 -5.28 6.42
CA TYR A 82 7.38 -6.07 5.23
C TYR A 82 8.67 -5.66 4.49
N VAL A 83 9.24 -4.50 4.84
CA VAL A 83 10.53 -4.05 4.31
C VAL A 83 11.71 -4.72 5.01
N HIS A 84 11.53 -5.15 6.27
CA HIS A 84 12.58 -5.74 7.10
C HIS A 84 12.55 -7.28 7.16
N GLY A 85 11.78 -7.92 6.27
CA GLY A 85 11.63 -9.37 6.17
C GLY A 85 12.64 -10.05 5.25
#